data_AF-A0A286REQ0-F1
#
_entry.id   AF-A0A286REQ0-F1
#
_cell.length_a   1.000
_cell.length_b   1.000
_cell.length_c   1.000
_cell.angle_alpha   90.00
_cell.angle_beta   90.00
_cell.angle_gamma   90.00
#
_symmetry.space_group_name_H-M   'P 1'
#
loop_
_entity.id
_entity.type
_entity.pdbx_description
1 polymer ?
#
loop_
_entity_poly.entity_id
_entity_poly.type
_entity_poly.pdbx_seq_one_letter_code
_entity_poly.pdbx_strand_id
1 'polypeptide(L)'
;MQAVHTGTRPPRFSHRSPTIVALLVMGWVCCLVIAPFWGVASAQTTGSQPVFSIQAPPGLVGATRAAGPGPVANYFQPVEIRGPHGLQIAFADRNGFTEFHNLPVTVGLLVGRVYRLKVAGIPQAEGVELFPSLEVIDRLYPPPGQERHFPIIVELHPDDLRLATAGKYVTRVIYLEDPQQALPVAEGNSGQLWFEVRPDQDPLAVADALGRPLVIVRLGGRIPLPEEESDPAFLFGSPPLVVFPPKVKVLPGPPSRNSPATLPQPTPEGRRP
;
A
#
# COMPACT_ATOMS: atom_id res chain seq x y z
N MET A 1 -90.65 12.37 78.86
CA MET A 1 -89.18 12.38 79.01
C MET A 1 -88.59 12.67 77.64
N GLN A 2 -88.26 13.94 77.38
CA GLN A 2 -86.89 14.44 77.10
C GLN A 2 -86.24 13.75 75.89
N ALA A 3 -86.20 14.36 74.70
CA ALA A 3 -85.47 15.55 74.25
C ALA A 3 -84.13 15.20 73.58
N VAL A 4 -83.90 15.86 72.45
CA VAL A 4 -82.62 16.07 71.73
C VAL A 4 -82.03 14.87 70.98
N HIS A 5 -82.17 14.88 69.65
CA HIS A 5 -81.01 14.91 68.75
C HIS A 5 -81.44 15.33 67.34
N THR A 6 -80.83 16.41 66.86
CA THR A 6 -81.18 17.20 65.67
C THR A 6 -80.90 16.42 64.39
N GLY A 7 -81.93 16.31 63.55
CA GLY A 7 -81.94 15.52 62.33
C GLY A 7 -81.28 16.17 61.13
N THR A 8 -80.57 15.32 60.39
CA THR A 8 -80.10 15.46 59.01
C THR A 8 -81.24 15.30 58.00
N ARG A 9 -81.36 16.20 56.99
CA ARG A 9 -81.84 16.00 55.58
C ARG A 9 -82.35 17.34 54.94
N PRO A 10 -82.62 17.45 53.62
CA PRO A 10 -81.69 17.63 52.50
C PRO A 10 -82.21 18.80 51.59
N PRO A 11 -82.25 18.67 50.24
CA PRO A 11 -81.21 18.88 49.23
C PRO A 11 -81.35 20.24 48.49
N ARG A 12 -80.38 20.57 47.61
CA ARG A 12 -80.61 21.52 46.51
C ARG A 12 -80.29 20.86 45.17
N PHE A 13 -81.30 20.79 44.32
CA PHE A 13 -81.25 20.48 42.90
C PHE A 13 -80.70 21.70 42.13
N SER A 14 -79.85 21.46 41.14
CA SER A 14 -80.02 22.14 39.84
C SER A 14 -79.49 21.25 38.70
N HIS A 15 -80.17 21.39 37.58
CA HIS A 15 -80.26 20.50 36.44
C HIS A 15 -78.93 20.14 35.76
N ARG A 16 -78.72 18.84 35.53
CA ARG A 16 -77.93 18.32 34.41
C ARG A 16 -78.88 17.82 33.32
N SER A 17 -78.60 18.21 32.08
CA SER A 17 -79.29 17.77 30.88
C SER A 17 -78.99 16.29 30.56
N PRO A 18 -79.97 15.55 30.01
CA PRO A 18 -79.85 14.17 29.51
C PRO A 18 -79.35 14.23 28.04
N THR A 19 -78.85 13.17 27.38
CA THR A 19 -79.57 11.95 26.96
C THR A 19 -78.61 11.02 26.16
N ILE A 20 -78.69 9.71 26.45
CA ILE A 20 -78.74 8.55 25.50
C ILE A 20 -77.44 8.22 24.74
N VAL A 21 -76.61 7.24 25.12
CA VAL A 21 -76.78 5.76 25.10
C VAL A 21 -77.12 5.18 23.72
N ALA A 22 -76.11 4.64 23.03
CA ALA A 22 -76.28 3.55 22.07
C ALA A 22 -75.07 2.58 22.13
N LEU A 23 -75.32 1.47 22.82
CA LEU A 23 -74.77 0.10 22.64
C LEU A 23 -74.61 -0.27 21.14
N LEU A 24 -73.83 -1.25 20.67
CA LEU A 24 -72.79 -2.19 21.13
C LEU A 24 -72.42 -3.01 19.85
N VAL A 25 -71.20 -3.57 19.78
CA VAL A 25 -70.76 -4.72 18.93
C VAL A 25 -70.54 -4.46 17.43
N MET A 26 -69.28 -4.42 16.98
CA MET A 26 -68.74 -5.40 16.01
C MET A 26 -67.20 -5.29 15.87
N GLY A 27 -66.50 -6.42 16.04
CA GLY A 27 -65.31 -6.73 15.24
C GLY A 27 -63.94 -6.32 15.78
N TRP A 28 -63.37 -7.16 16.63
CA TRP A 28 -61.94 -7.49 16.60
C TRP A 28 -61.41 -7.56 15.16
N VAL A 29 -60.52 -6.65 14.75
CA VAL A 29 -59.28 -6.88 13.96
C VAL A 29 -58.50 -5.55 13.96
N CYS A 30 -57.57 -5.36 14.90
CA CYS A 30 -56.42 -4.48 14.69
C CYS A 30 -55.32 -4.76 15.73
N CYS A 31 -54.89 -6.03 15.82
CA CYS A 31 -53.58 -6.37 16.36
C CYS A 31 -52.57 -6.35 15.21
N LEU A 32 -52.08 -5.17 14.82
CA LEU A 32 -50.89 -5.05 13.95
C LEU A 32 -50.39 -3.60 13.87
N VAL A 33 -49.94 -3.06 15.00
CA VAL A 33 -48.95 -1.98 14.98
C VAL A 33 -47.78 -2.44 15.84
N ILE A 34 -47.10 -3.48 15.35
CA ILE A 34 -45.75 -3.82 15.79
C ILE A 34 -44.85 -2.77 15.15
N ALA A 35 -44.29 -1.88 15.97
CA ALA A 35 -43.16 -1.06 15.57
C ALA A 35 -41.97 -1.99 15.24
N PRO A 36 -41.40 -1.98 14.01
CA PRO A 36 -40.13 -2.66 13.79
C PRO A 36 -39.05 -1.70 14.29
N PHE A 37 -38.63 -1.93 15.53
CA PHE A 37 -37.39 -1.37 16.05
C PHE A 37 -36.22 -2.05 15.30
N TRP A 38 -35.52 -1.27 14.49
CA TRP A 38 -34.07 -1.31 14.29
C TRP A 38 -33.42 -2.70 14.18
N GLY A 39 -33.30 -3.15 12.93
CA GLY A 39 -32.45 -4.26 12.55
C GLY A 39 -31.99 -4.10 11.11
N VAL A 40 -31.33 -2.97 10.79
CA VAL A 40 -30.53 -2.91 9.56
C VAL A 40 -29.33 -3.82 9.83
N ALA A 41 -29.47 -5.09 9.48
CA ALA A 41 -28.31 -5.94 9.28
C ALA A 41 -27.55 -5.31 8.11
N SER A 42 -26.49 -4.55 8.40
CA SER A 42 -25.44 -4.33 7.41
C SER A 42 -24.89 -5.72 7.11
N ALA A 43 -25.39 -6.33 6.04
CA ALA A 43 -24.67 -7.39 5.37
C ALA A 43 -23.28 -6.81 5.11
N GLN A 44 -22.26 -7.37 5.77
CA GLN A 44 -20.90 -7.12 5.35
C GLN A 44 -20.81 -7.72 3.96
N THR A 45 -20.94 -6.88 2.93
CA THR A 45 -20.47 -7.21 1.61
C THR A 45 -19.01 -7.57 1.84
N THR A 46 -18.68 -8.86 1.79
CA THR A 46 -17.30 -9.31 1.67
C THR A 46 -16.75 -8.54 0.50
N GLY A 47 -15.99 -7.47 0.78
CA GLY A 47 -15.52 -6.56 -0.23
C GLY A 47 -14.65 -7.36 -1.18
N SER A 48 -15.20 -7.73 -2.33
CA SER A 48 -14.41 -8.23 -3.44
C SER A 48 -13.43 -7.11 -3.76
N GLN A 49 -12.16 -7.29 -3.39
CA GLN A 49 -11.12 -6.38 -3.83
C GLN A 49 -11.22 -6.31 -5.35
N PRO A 50 -11.24 -5.11 -5.97
CA PRO A 50 -11.34 -5.03 -7.41
C PRO A 50 -10.20 -5.84 -8.02
N VAL A 51 -10.54 -6.78 -8.90
CA VAL A 51 -9.54 -7.52 -9.66
C VAL A 51 -8.95 -6.54 -10.67
N PHE A 52 -7.72 -6.10 -10.44
CA PHE A 52 -7.01 -5.22 -11.36
C PHE A 52 -6.25 -6.06 -12.39
N SER A 53 -6.23 -5.56 -13.63
CA SER A 53 -5.43 -6.14 -14.70
C SER A 53 -4.23 -5.25 -15.03
N ILE A 54 -3.14 -5.86 -15.50
CA ILE A 54 -1.98 -5.12 -16.01
C ILE A 54 -2.31 -4.22 -17.20
N GLN A 55 -3.39 -4.53 -17.93
CA GLN A 55 -3.91 -3.74 -19.04
C GLN A 55 -4.56 -2.42 -18.61
N ALA A 56 -4.81 -2.24 -17.31
CA ALA A 56 -5.28 -0.97 -16.77
C ALA A 56 -4.30 0.17 -17.14
N PRO A 57 -4.80 1.39 -17.44
CA PRO A 57 -3.94 2.54 -17.63
C PRO A 57 -2.98 2.74 -16.44
N PRO A 58 -1.71 3.10 -16.67
CA PRO A 58 -0.78 3.39 -15.60
C PRO A 58 -1.35 4.39 -14.58
N GLY A 59 -1.27 4.04 -13.31
CA GLY A 59 -1.74 4.85 -12.19
C GLY A 59 -3.15 4.52 -11.71
N LEU A 60 -3.97 3.81 -12.50
CA LEU A 60 -5.31 3.43 -12.07
C LEU A 60 -5.28 2.44 -10.89
N VAL A 61 -4.39 1.45 -10.96
CA VAL A 61 -4.24 0.41 -9.92
C VAL A 61 -3.77 1.07 -8.62
N GLY A 62 -2.69 1.85 -8.71
CA GLY A 62 -2.13 2.56 -7.56
C GLY A 62 -3.11 3.56 -6.95
N ALA A 63 -3.78 4.37 -7.77
CA ALA A 63 -4.75 5.36 -7.27
C ALA A 63 -5.94 4.69 -6.57
N THR A 64 -6.44 3.57 -7.11
CA THR A 64 -7.58 2.87 -6.52
C THR A 64 -7.19 2.16 -5.21
N ARG A 65 -6.02 1.51 -5.16
CA ARG A 65 -5.50 0.92 -3.91
C ARG A 65 -5.23 1.98 -2.85
N ALA A 66 -4.66 3.13 -3.23
CA ALA A 66 -4.39 4.24 -2.31
C ALA A 66 -5.66 4.94 -1.79
N ALA A 67 -6.75 4.92 -2.55
CA ALA A 67 -8.06 5.42 -2.12
C ALA A 67 -8.83 4.44 -1.23
N GLY A 68 -8.40 3.18 -1.18
CA GLY A 68 -8.98 2.16 -0.31
C GLY A 68 -8.69 2.41 1.18
N PRO A 69 -9.41 1.71 2.07
CA PRO A 69 -9.15 1.79 3.51
C PRO A 69 -7.76 1.21 3.85
N GLY A 70 -6.89 2.03 4.44
CA GLY A 70 -5.58 1.58 4.92
C GLY A 70 -4.56 2.71 5.08
N PRO A 71 -3.43 2.45 5.78
CA PRO A 71 -2.37 3.43 6.03
C PRO A 71 -1.43 3.61 4.83
N VAL A 72 -1.98 3.65 3.61
CA VAL A 72 -1.24 3.81 2.36
C VAL A 72 -1.19 5.27 1.90
N ALA A 73 -2.15 6.09 2.34
CA ALA A 73 -2.20 7.51 1.98
C ALA A 73 -0.99 8.28 2.51
N ASN A 74 -0.40 9.12 1.65
CA ASN A 74 0.70 10.02 1.96
C ASN A 74 1.99 9.34 2.49
N TYR A 75 2.16 8.05 2.24
CA TYR A 75 3.37 7.31 2.64
C TYR A 75 4.41 7.32 1.52
N PHE A 76 5.64 7.74 1.84
CA PHE A 76 6.79 7.59 0.95
C PHE A 76 7.46 6.24 1.22
N GLN A 77 7.21 5.28 0.32
CA GLN A 77 7.83 3.96 0.35
C GLN A 77 9.29 4.06 -0.12
N PRO A 78 10.28 3.63 0.69
CA PRO A 78 11.64 3.49 0.20
C PRO A 78 11.73 2.43 -0.91
N VAL A 79 12.29 2.81 -2.04
CA VAL A 79 12.53 1.97 -3.21
C VAL A 79 14.01 2.11 -3.56
N GLU A 80 14.72 0.98 -3.64
CA GLU A 80 16.10 0.92 -4.10
C GLU A 80 16.12 0.41 -5.52
N ILE A 81 16.57 1.26 -6.44
CA ILE A 81 16.68 0.93 -7.85
C ILE A 81 18.10 0.42 -8.09
N ARG A 82 18.20 -0.76 -8.72
CA ARG A 82 19.44 -1.45 -9.07
C ARG A 82 19.50 -1.69 -10.58
N GLY A 83 20.71 -1.95 -11.09
CA GLY A 83 20.92 -2.29 -12.48
C GLY A 83 22.38 -2.66 -12.75
N PRO A 84 22.70 -3.07 -13.99
CA PRO A 84 24.08 -3.37 -14.39
C PRO A 84 25.02 -2.18 -14.22
N HIS A 85 26.32 -2.47 -14.11
CA HIS A 85 27.36 -1.45 -14.00
C HIS A 85 27.31 -0.47 -15.18
N GLY A 86 27.46 0.83 -14.89
CA GLY A 86 27.42 1.91 -15.88
C GLY A 86 26.02 2.47 -16.14
N LEU A 87 24.97 1.76 -15.73
CA LEU A 87 23.59 2.22 -15.86
C LEU A 87 23.34 3.42 -14.95
N GLN A 88 22.69 4.44 -15.51
CA GLN A 88 22.32 5.67 -14.81
C GLN A 88 20.83 5.95 -15.01
N ILE A 89 20.22 6.56 -13.99
CA ILE A 89 18.81 6.96 -14.05
C ILE A 89 18.62 8.41 -13.65
N ALA A 90 17.67 9.09 -14.29
CA ALA A 90 17.14 10.38 -13.86
C ALA A 90 15.65 10.24 -13.59
N PHE A 91 15.14 11.01 -12.64
CA PHE A 91 13.72 11.03 -12.30
C PHE A 91 13.01 12.16 -13.03
N ALA A 92 11.75 11.97 -13.37
CA ALA A 92 10.93 13.06 -13.86
C ALA A 92 10.76 14.15 -12.79
N ASP A 93 10.91 15.40 -13.20
CA ASP A 93 10.64 16.61 -12.44
C ASP A 93 9.72 17.53 -13.25
N ARG A 94 9.32 18.69 -12.70
CA ARG A 94 8.41 19.64 -13.37
C ARG A 94 8.94 20.19 -14.70
N ASN A 95 10.25 20.17 -14.89
CA ASN A 95 10.93 20.74 -16.05
C ASN A 95 11.55 19.68 -16.99
N GLY A 96 11.15 18.41 -16.87
CA GLY A 96 11.75 17.30 -17.61
C GLY A 96 12.33 16.26 -16.68
N PHE A 97 13.66 16.11 -16.67
CA PHE A 97 14.36 15.12 -15.84
C PHE A 97 15.42 15.75 -14.95
N THR A 98 15.67 15.14 -13.80
CA THR A 98 16.75 15.51 -12.89
C THR A 98 18.13 15.21 -13.49
N GLU A 99 19.19 15.55 -12.75
CA GLU A 99 20.51 14.98 -13.03
C GLU A 99 20.51 13.45 -12.91
N PHE A 100 21.44 12.82 -13.62
CA PHE A 100 21.61 11.37 -13.59
C PHE A 100 22.25 10.91 -12.28
N HIS A 101 21.67 9.84 -11.72
CA HIS A 101 22.18 9.13 -10.56
C HIS A 101 22.78 7.79 -11.00
N ASN A 102 23.98 7.49 -10.49
CA ASN A 102 24.55 6.15 -10.59
C ASN A 102 23.76 5.15 -9.72
N LEU A 103 23.68 3.90 -10.16
CA LEU A 103 23.04 2.83 -9.41
C LEU A 103 24.03 2.09 -8.47
N PRO A 104 23.56 1.58 -7.31
CA PRO A 104 22.18 1.65 -6.81
C PRO A 104 21.83 3.03 -6.22
N VAL A 105 20.56 3.42 -6.34
CA VAL A 105 20.02 4.63 -5.70
C VAL A 105 18.76 4.29 -4.92
N THR A 106 18.62 4.85 -3.71
CA THR A 106 17.42 4.68 -2.89
C THR A 106 16.62 5.97 -2.86
N VAL A 107 15.33 5.88 -3.17
CA VAL A 107 14.40 7.01 -3.19
C VAL A 107 13.12 6.68 -2.42
N GLY A 108 12.51 7.67 -1.79
CA GLY A 108 11.15 7.59 -1.26
C GLY A 108 10.16 7.95 -2.35
N LEU A 109 9.28 7.02 -2.69
CA LEU A 109 8.21 7.20 -3.68
C LEU A 109 6.85 7.16 -2.99
N LEU A 110 5.98 8.13 -3.31
CA LEU A 110 4.63 8.21 -2.79
C LEU A 110 3.79 7.04 -3.31
N VAL A 111 3.17 6.30 -2.40
CA VAL A 111 2.26 5.21 -2.76
C VAL A 111 1.06 5.76 -3.52
N GLY A 112 0.61 5.01 -4.54
CA GLY A 112 -0.50 5.36 -5.42
C GLY A 112 -0.14 6.28 -6.58
N ARG A 113 1.15 6.45 -6.87
CA ARG A 113 1.66 7.33 -7.93
C ARG A 113 2.49 6.57 -8.96
N VAL A 114 2.58 7.16 -10.14
CA VAL A 114 3.43 6.69 -11.25
C VAL A 114 4.61 7.63 -11.41
N TYR A 115 5.80 7.07 -11.43
CA TYR A 115 7.05 7.78 -11.61
C TYR A 115 7.64 7.46 -12.97
N ARG A 116 7.85 8.48 -13.79
CA ARG A 116 8.62 8.36 -15.02
C ARG A 116 10.11 8.44 -14.70
N LEU A 117 10.89 7.53 -15.27
CA LEU A 117 12.35 7.58 -15.24
C LEU A 117 12.89 7.79 -16.65
N LYS A 118 14.12 8.30 -16.72
CA LYS A 118 14.98 8.28 -17.90
C LYS A 118 16.19 7.42 -17.58
N VAL A 119 16.46 6.42 -18.39
CA VAL A 119 17.54 5.43 -18.19
C VAL A 119 18.53 5.58 -19.33
N ALA A 120 19.80 5.72 -18.99
CA ALA A 120 20.91 5.86 -19.94
C ALA A 120 22.12 5.01 -19.50
N GLY A 121 23.15 4.96 -20.34
CA GLY A 121 24.34 4.13 -20.08
C GLY A 121 24.06 2.63 -20.14
N ILE A 122 23.15 2.22 -21.04
CA ILE A 122 22.73 0.83 -21.18
C ILE A 122 23.87 0.01 -21.81
N PRO A 123 24.34 -1.07 -21.15
CA PRO A 123 25.38 -1.93 -21.71
C PRO A 123 25.00 -2.46 -23.09
N GLN A 124 25.97 -2.49 -24.00
CA GLN A 124 25.80 -2.90 -25.41
C GLN A 124 24.76 -2.09 -26.23
N ALA A 125 24.22 -1.00 -25.68
CA ALA A 125 23.29 -0.10 -26.35
C ALA A 125 23.59 1.37 -25.98
N GLU A 126 24.87 1.74 -26.09
CA GLU A 126 25.34 3.09 -25.75
C GLU A 126 24.63 4.15 -26.60
N GLY A 127 24.23 5.25 -25.96
CA GLY A 127 23.46 6.34 -26.59
C GLY A 127 21.96 6.08 -26.71
N VAL A 128 21.47 4.87 -26.43
CA VAL A 128 20.04 4.59 -26.33
C VAL A 128 19.53 4.98 -24.95
N GLU A 129 18.40 5.69 -24.94
CA GLU A 129 17.68 6.07 -23.72
C GLU A 129 16.35 5.31 -23.64
N LEU A 130 16.00 4.87 -22.44
CA LEU A 130 14.71 4.25 -22.15
C LEU A 130 13.94 5.07 -21.12
N PHE A 131 12.62 5.04 -21.22
CA PHE A 131 11.74 5.87 -20.39
C PHE A 131 10.73 5.04 -19.58
N PRO A 132 11.17 4.14 -18.68
CA PRO A 132 10.27 3.29 -17.94
C PRO A 132 9.37 4.06 -16.99
N SER A 133 8.26 3.43 -16.62
CA SER A 133 7.41 3.90 -15.54
C SER A 133 7.38 2.93 -14.37
N LEU A 134 7.38 3.48 -13.16
CA LEU A 134 7.28 2.77 -11.89
C LEU A 134 5.98 3.21 -11.22
N GLU A 135 5.03 2.30 -11.09
CA GLU A 135 3.77 2.53 -10.37
C GLU A 135 3.85 1.86 -9.00
N VAL A 136 3.88 2.65 -7.94
CA VAL A 136 3.92 2.14 -6.55
C VAL A 136 2.49 1.94 -6.10
N ILE A 137 2.06 0.69 -5.94
CA ILE A 137 0.67 0.32 -5.69
C ILE A 137 0.38 -0.07 -4.24
N ASP A 138 1.41 -0.40 -3.46
CA ASP A 138 1.31 -0.67 -2.02
C ASP A 138 2.66 -0.41 -1.32
N ARG A 139 2.70 -0.58 0.00
CA ARG A 139 3.86 -0.39 0.87
C ARG A 139 4.28 -1.64 1.62
N LEU A 140 5.49 -1.57 2.15
CA LEU A 140 5.99 -2.46 3.19
C LEU A 140 5.60 -1.93 4.58
N TYR A 141 5.64 -2.84 5.54
CA TYR A 141 5.38 -2.57 6.96
C TYR A 141 6.58 -3.00 7.82
N PRO A 142 7.75 -2.34 7.64
CA PRO A 142 8.93 -2.64 8.45
C PRO A 142 8.76 -2.12 9.89
N PRO A 143 9.62 -2.57 10.82
CA PRO A 143 9.66 -2.00 12.16
C PRO A 143 9.81 -0.47 12.12
N PRO A 144 9.12 0.29 13.01
CA PRO A 144 9.19 1.74 13.00
C PRO A 144 10.63 2.27 13.05
N GLY A 145 10.95 3.23 12.18
CA GLY A 145 12.29 3.82 12.07
C GLY A 145 13.29 2.97 11.25
N GLN A 146 12.88 1.80 10.78
CA GLN A 146 13.69 0.92 9.93
C GLN A 146 13.24 0.92 8.47
N GLU A 147 12.39 1.84 8.05
CA GLU A 147 11.80 1.88 6.71
C GLU A 147 12.87 1.84 5.61
N ARG A 148 13.95 2.60 5.80
CA ARG A 148 15.08 2.62 4.87
C ARG A 148 15.92 1.34 4.87
N HIS A 149 15.87 0.53 5.92
CA HIS A 149 16.58 -0.75 5.97
C HIS A 149 15.88 -1.82 5.14
N PHE A 150 14.57 -1.66 4.90
CA PHE A 150 13.73 -2.57 4.13
C PHE A 150 13.10 -1.85 2.91
N PRO A 151 13.91 -1.39 1.94
CA PRO A 151 13.36 -0.83 0.71
C PRO A 151 12.77 -1.93 -0.17
N ILE A 152 11.83 -1.56 -1.04
CA ILE A 152 11.46 -2.41 -2.17
C ILE A 152 12.60 -2.37 -3.18
N ILE A 153 13.10 -3.53 -3.59
CA ILE A 153 14.12 -3.63 -4.63
C ILE A 153 13.44 -3.63 -5.99
N VAL A 154 13.84 -2.69 -6.85
CA VAL A 154 13.47 -2.65 -8.27
C VAL A 154 14.74 -2.83 -9.08
N GLU A 155 14.95 -4.03 -9.60
CA GLU A 155 16.09 -4.36 -10.45
C GLU A 155 15.77 -4.12 -11.94
N LEU A 156 16.48 -3.18 -12.57
CA LEU A 156 16.50 -3.02 -14.02
C LEU A 156 17.39 -4.12 -14.62
N HIS A 157 16.82 -5.30 -14.82
CA HIS A 157 17.55 -6.50 -15.19
C HIS A 157 18.16 -6.39 -16.60
N PRO A 158 19.39 -6.90 -16.85
CA PRO A 158 20.03 -6.81 -18.16
C PRO A 158 19.20 -7.38 -19.32
N ASP A 159 18.49 -8.49 -19.09
CA ASP A 159 17.63 -9.07 -20.13
C ASP A 159 16.44 -8.18 -20.50
N ASP A 160 15.85 -7.48 -19.53
CA ASP A 160 14.74 -6.57 -19.81
C ASP A 160 15.22 -5.35 -20.59
N LEU A 161 16.39 -4.81 -20.22
CA LEU A 161 17.02 -3.71 -20.93
C LEU A 161 17.30 -4.10 -22.37
N ARG A 162 17.85 -5.30 -22.60
CA ARG A 162 18.10 -5.84 -23.94
C ARG A 162 16.81 -6.02 -24.76
N LEU A 163 15.75 -6.52 -24.14
CA LEU A 163 14.45 -6.65 -24.80
C LEU A 163 13.88 -5.27 -25.15
N ALA A 164 13.96 -4.32 -24.23
CA ALA A 164 13.45 -2.98 -24.40
C ALA A 164 14.19 -2.17 -25.47
N THR A 165 15.53 -2.23 -25.52
CA THR A 165 16.30 -1.59 -26.58
C THR A 165 16.06 -2.24 -27.95
N ALA A 166 15.65 -3.51 -27.98
CA ALA A 166 15.17 -4.19 -29.18
C ALA A 166 13.70 -3.87 -29.55
N GLY A 167 13.08 -2.88 -28.88
CA GLY A 167 11.71 -2.44 -29.15
C GLY A 167 10.62 -3.36 -28.59
N LYS A 168 10.95 -4.23 -27.62
CA LYS A 168 9.96 -5.05 -26.92
C LYS A 168 9.46 -4.34 -25.67
N TYR A 169 8.22 -4.60 -25.31
CA TYR A 169 7.62 -4.07 -24.09
C TYR A 169 7.72 -5.11 -22.97
N VAL A 170 8.33 -4.72 -21.85
CA VAL A 170 8.51 -5.59 -20.67
C VAL A 170 7.70 -5.04 -19.51
N THR A 171 6.98 -5.92 -18.82
CA THR A 171 6.27 -5.58 -17.59
C THR A 171 6.74 -6.50 -16.46
N ARG A 172 7.20 -5.90 -15.37
CA ARG A 172 7.48 -6.62 -14.11
C ARG A 172 6.51 -6.20 -13.03
N VAL A 173 6.10 -7.16 -12.22
CA VAL A 173 5.35 -6.91 -10.99
C VAL A 173 6.20 -7.40 -9.83
N ILE A 174 6.59 -6.48 -8.97
CA ILE A 174 7.31 -6.78 -7.73
C ILE A 174 6.27 -7.02 -6.65
N TYR A 175 6.36 -8.14 -5.96
CA TYR A 175 5.44 -8.52 -4.90
C TYR A 175 6.19 -8.94 -3.64
N LEU A 176 5.53 -8.82 -2.49
CA LEU A 176 5.97 -9.42 -1.24
C LEU A 176 5.36 -10.81 -1.14
N GLU A 177 6.20 -11.83 -1.08
CA GLU A 177 5.75 -13.23 -0.91
C GLU A 177 4.98 -13.42 0.41
N ASP A 178 4.02 -14.34 0.43
CA ASP A 178 3.41 -14.81 1.67
C ASP A 178 4.42 -15.70 2.43
N PRO A 179 4.88 -15.31 3.64
CA PRO A 179 5.85 -16.11 4.40
C PRO A 179 5.36 -17.52 4.76
N GLN A 180 4.05 -17.78 4.73
CA GLN A 180 3.50 -19.13 4.97
C GLN A 180 3.60 -20.04 3.73
N GLN A 181 3.75 -19.46 2.54
CA GLN A 181 3.82 -20.17 1.27
C GLN A 181 5.21 -20.13 0.63
N ALA A 182 6.02 -19.15 1.01
CA ALA A 182 7.36 -18.94 0.50
C ALA A 182 8.26 -20.15 0.82
N LEU A 183 9.01 -20.60 -0.20
CA LEU A 183 10.05 -21.59 0.00
C LEU A 183 11.22 -20.91 0.74
N PRO A 184 11.74 -21.49 1.84
CA PRO A 184 12.89 -20.94 2.55
C PRO A 184 14.16 -21.20 1.74
N VAL A 185 14.36 -20.43 0.68
CA VAL A 185 15.55 -20.43 -0.14
C VAL A 185 16.37 -19.22 0.27
N ALA A 186 17.63 -19.46 0.67
CA ALA A 186 18.55 -18.36 0.86
C ALA A 186 18.74 -17.66 -0.49
N GLU A 187 18.41 -16.38 -0.56
CA GLU A 187 18.81 -15.53 -1.69
C GLU A 187 20.34 -15.59 -1.76
N GLY A 188 20.85 -16.37 -2.72
CA GLY A 188 22.28 -16.42 -3.00
C GLY A 188 22.77 -15.06 -3.50
N ASN A 189 24.03 -14.99 -3.92
CA ASN A 189 24.62 -13.76 -4.46
C ASN A 189 24.10 -13.40 -5.87
N SER A 190 22.93 -13.90 -6.26
CA SER A 190 22.44 -14.01 -7.65
C SER A 190 21.40 -12.96 -8.05
N GLY A 191 21.21 -11.91 -7.25
CA GLY A 191 20.23 -10.85 -7.53
C GLY A 191 18.81 -11.17 -7.05
N GLN A 192 17.85 -10.32 -7.43
CA GLN A 192 16.44 -10.50 -7.06
C GLN A 192 15.85 -11.71 -7.79
N LEU A 193 15.22 -12.64 -7.05
CA LEU A 193 14.56 -13.80 -7.66
C LEU A 193 13.42 -13.35 -8.58
N TRP A 194 13.34 -13.95 -9.75
CA TRP A 194 12.29 -13.67 -10.73
C TRP A 194 11.97 -14.90 -11.56
N PHE A 195 10.79 -14.89 -12.17
CA PHE A 195 10.36 -15.89 -13.15
C PHE A 195 9.48 -15.22 -14.20
N GLU A 196 9.37 -15.85 -15.36
CA GLU A 196 8.50 -15.39 -16.44
C GLU A 196 7.09 -15.95 -16.24
N VAL A 197 6.09 -15.07 -16.32
CA VAL A 197 4.67 -15.45 -16.29
C VAL A 197 4.27 -16.00 -17.65
N ARG A 198 3.35 -16.98 -17.66
CA ARG A 198 2.89 -17.56 -18.92
C ARG A 198 2.23 -16.49 -19.82
N PRO A 199 2.35 -16.60 -21.16
CA PRO A 199 1.80 -15.60 -22.08
C PRO A 199 0.28 -15.39 -21.98
N ASP A 200 -0.46 -16.38 -21.46
CA ASP A 200 -1.92 -16.35 -21.29
C ASP A 200 -2.37 -15.82 -19.92
N GLN A 201 -1.43 -15.41 -19.06
CA GLN A 201 -1.71 -14.97 -17.69
C GLN A 201 -1.39 -13.50 -17.47
N ASP A 202 -2.15 -12.86 -16.56
CA ASP A 202 -1.87 -11.50 -16.12
C ASP A 202 -0.82 -11.52 -15.00
N PRO A 203 0.36 -10.90 -15.17
CA PRO A 203 1.41 -10.90 -14.15
C PRO A 203 0.98 -10.23 -12.85
N LEU A 204 0.05 -9.26 -12.89
CA LEU A 204 -0.49 -8.64 -11.67
C LEU A 204 -1.36 -9.63 -10.90
N ALA A 205 -2.20 -10.40 -11.59
CA ALA A 205 -3.04 -11.43 -10.96
C ALA A 205 -2.20 -12.58 -10.40
N VAL A 206 -1.15 -13.01 -11.13
CA VAL A 206 -0.22 -14.04 -10.64
C VAL A 206 0.51 -13.55 -9.38
N ALA A 207 0.99 -12.31 -9.38
CA ALA A 207 1.63 -11.72 -8.20
C ALA A 207 0.67 -11.59 -6.99
N ASP A 208 -0.61 -11.29 -7.24
CA ASP A 208 -1.65 -11.23 -6.20
C ASP A 208 -2.00 -12.63 -5.64
N ALA A 209 -1.86 -13.68 -6.46
CA ALA A 209 -2.03 -15.06 -6.02
C ALA A 209 -0.83 -15.59 -5.20
N LEU A 210 0.38 -15.09 -5.45
CA LEU A 210 1.61 -15.52 -4.76
C LEU A 210 1.95 -14.69 -3.52
N GLY A 211 1.29 -13.53 -3.35
CA GLY A 211 1.57 -12.62 -2.26
C GLY A 211 0.92 -11.26 -2.50
N ARG A 212 1.61 -10.18 -2.12
CA ARG A 212 1.07 -8.82 -2.21
C ARG A 212 1.85 -7.97 -3.21
N PRO A 213 1.24 -7.61 -4.37
CA PRO A 213 1.86 -6.74 -5.35
C PRO A 213 2.16 -5.35 -4.77
N LEU A 214 3.38 -4.87 -4.98
CA LEU A 214 3.87 -3.59 -4.43
C LEU A 214 4.20 -2.56 -5.51
N VAL A 215 4.83 -2.98 -6.60
CA VAL A 215 5.28 -2.09 -7.68
C VAL A 215 5.06 -2.73 -9.04
N ILE A 216 4.58 -1.95 -10.00
CA ILE A 216 4.53 -2.32 -11.41
C ILE A 216 5.57 -1.52 -12.17
N VAL A 217 6.45 -2.20 -12.88
CA VAL A 217 7.48 -1.61 -13.75
C VAL A 217 7.13 -1.88 -15.20
N ARG A 218 7.16 -0.85 -16.03
CA ARG A 218 6.91 -0.94 -17.47
C ARG A 218 8.09 -0.35 -18.23
N LEU A 219 8.73 -1.13 -19.10
CA LEU A 219 9.93 -0.77 -19.84
C LEU A 219 9.73 -1.04 -21.34
N GLY A 220 10.39 -0.27 -22.21
CA GLY A 220 10.31 -0.46 -23.67
C GLY A 220 9.02 0.07 -24.31
N GLY A 221 8.40 1.06 -23.67
CA GLY A 221 7.22 1.76 -24.19
C GLY A 221 7.59 2.94 -25.09
N ARG A 222 6.88 4.07 -24.91
CA ARG A 222 7.05 5.28 -25.72
C ARG A 222 8.42 5.94 -25.49
N ILE A 223 9.11 6.27 -26.58
CA ILE A 223 10.23 7.21 -26.62
C ILE A 223 9.63 8.59 -26.97
N PRO A 224 9.78 9.61 -26.11
CA PRO A 224 9.27 10.95 -26.38
C PRO A 224 10.11 11.63 -27.47
N LEU A 225 9.50 12.56 -28.21
CA LEU A 225 10.26 13.57 -28.94
C LEU A 225 10.90 14.56 -27.93
N PRO A 226 11.98 15.27 -28.29
CA PRO A 226 12.65 16.19 -27.36
C PRO A 226 11.72 17.20 -26.68
N GLU A 227 10.75 17.75 -27.42
CA GLU A 227 9.73 18.68 -26.91
C GLU A 227 8.72 18.03 -25.95
N GLU A 228 8.54 16.71 -26.04
CA GLU A 228 7.62 15.94 -25.19
C GLU A 228 8.29 15.47 -23.89
N GLU A 229 9.62 15.58 -23.75
CA GLU A 229 10.30 15.17 -22.53
C GLU A 229 9.89 16.00 -21.30
N SER A 230 9.39 17.22 -21.51
CA SER A 230 8.83 18.08 -20.47
C SER A 230 7.29 18.03 -20.37
N ASP A 231 6.61 17.22 -21.21
CA ASP A 231 5.14 17.15 -21.22
C ASP A 231 4.63 16.53 -19.90
N PRO A 232 3.78 17.24 -19.12
CA PRO A 232 3.20 16.70 -17.89
C PRO A 232 2.47 15.37 -18.07
N ALA A 233 1.84 15.12 -19.23
CA ALA A 233 1.16 13.85 -19.48
C ALA A 233 2.17 12.70 -19.61
N PHE A 234 3.29 12.94 -20.31
CA PHE A 234 4.38 11.97 -20.43
C PHE A 234 5.06 11.70 -19.08
N LEU A 235 5.26 12.75 -18.28
CA LEU A 235 5.92 12.67 -16.97
C LEU A 235 5.00 12.21 -15.83
N PHE A 236 3.74 11.88 -16.12
CA PHE A 236 2.72 11.53 -15.12
C PHE A 236 2.53 12.62 -14.04
N GLY A 237 2.70 13.88 -14.42
CA GLY A 237 2.60 15.03 -13.53
C GLY A 237 3.75 15.18 -12.53
N SER A 238 4.82 14.40 -12.66
CA SER A 238 6.03 14.45 -11.82
C SER A 238 5.71 14.49 -10.32
N PRO A 239 5.14 13.40 -9.76
CA PRO A 239 4.77 13.35 -8.35
C PRO A 239 6.00 13.53 -7.45
N PRO A 240 5.82 14.03 -6.21
CA PRO A 240 6.95 14.27 -5.31
C PRO A 240 7.69 12.96 -5.00
N LEU A 241 9.01 13.06 -4.88
CA LEU A 241 9.90 11.98 -4.42
C LEU A 241 10.97 12.56 -3.50
N VAL A 242 11.63 11.68 -2.74
CA VAL A 242 12.74 12.05 -1.85
C VAL A 242 13.95 11.20 -2.20
N VAL A 243 15.06 11.81 -2.64
CA VAL A 243 16.31 11.05 -2.85
C VAL A 243 17.01 10.86 -1.50
N PHE A 244 17.31 9.61 -1.13
CA PHE A 244 18.02 9.32 0.11
C PHE A 244 19.53 9.28 -0.12
N PRO A 245 20.34 9.72 0.87
CA PRO A 245 21.78 9.57 0.80
C PRO A 245 22.16 8.08 0.78
N PRO A 246 23.24 7.71 0.07
CA PRO A 246 23.72 6.34 0.01
C PRO A 246 23.99 5.80 1.41
N LYS A 247 23.65 4.52 1.64
CA LYS A 247 23.97 3.84 2.91
C LYS A 247 25.48 3.65 2.99
N VAL A 248 26.16 4.50 3.77
CA VAL A 248 27.58 4.30 4.08
C VAL A 248 27.68 3.17 5.10
N LYS A 249 28.30 2.04 4.71
CA LYS A 249 28.67 1.01 5.68
C LYS A 249 29.77 1.60 6.57
N VAL A 250 29.42 2.03 7.77
CA VAL A 250 30.40 2.47 8.75
C VAL A 250 31.21 1.23 9.13
N LEU A 251 32.40 1.08 8.56
CA LEU A 251 33.32 0.06 8.99
C LEU A 251 33.68 0.35 10.45
N PRO A 252 33.75 -0.68 11.33
CA PRO A 252 34.28 -0.49 12.67
C PRO A 252 35.64 0.18 12.54
N GLY A 253 35.84 1.29 13.25
CA GLY A 253 37.14 1.95 13.28
C GLY A 253 38.22 0.96 13.73
N PRO A 254 39.49 1.14 13.32
CA PRO A 254 40.58 0.31 13.80
C PRO A 254 40.57 0.27 15.33
N PRO A 255 40.85 -0.89 15.95
CA PRO A 255 40.80 -1.01 17.40
C PRO A 255 41.66 0.07 18.05
N SER A 256 41.06 0.83 18.97
CA SER A 256 41.79 1.82 19.75
C SER A 256 42.97 1.12 20.44
N ARG A 257 44.19 1.65 20.24
CA ARG A 257 45.43 1.21 20.94
C ARG A 257 45.30 1.23 22.48
N ASN A 258 44.25 1.87 23.01
CA ASN A 258 44.00 2.00 24.43
C ASN A 258 42.93 1.04 24.96
N SER A 259 42.51 0.04 24.17
CA SER A 259 41.74 -1.08 24.72
C SER A 259 42.69 -1.88 25.62
N PRO A 260 42.41 -2.02 26.93
CA PRO A 260 43.26 -2.86 27.77
C PRO A 260 43.27 -4.24 27.16
N ALA A 261 44.46 -4.75 26.81
CA ALA A 261 44.61 -6.14 26.45
C ALA A 261 44.09 -6.94 27.65
N THR A 262 42.95 -7.60 27.49
CA THR A 262 42.49 -8.60 28.45
C THR A 262 43.53 -9.71 28.42
N LEU A 263 44.53 -9.62 29.30
CA LEU A 263 45.46 -10.70 29.53
C LEU A 263 44.63 -11.92 29.97
N PRO A 264 44.88 -13.11 29.40
CA PRO A 264 44.23 -14.32 29.85
C PRO A 264 44.49 -14.48 31.36
N GLN A 265 43.44 -14.56 32.16
CA GLN A 265 43.61 -14.90 33.57
C GLN A 265 44.18 -16.32 33.67
N PRO A 266 45.22 -16.55 34.49
CA PRO A 266 45.76 -17.88 34.67
C PRO A 266 44.70 -18.79 35.28
N THR A 267 44.51 -19.95 34.66
CA THR A 267 43.63 -21.02 35.12
C THR A 267 43.98 -21.38 36.57
N PRO A 268 43.02 -21.49 37.50
CA PRO A 268 43.32 -21.90 38.86
C PRO A 268 43.79 -23.36 38.84
N GLU A 269 45.06 -23.54 39.13
CA GLU A 269 45.72 -24.85 39.26
C GLU A 269 45.04 -25.62 40.40
N GLY A 270 44.49 -26.78 40.06
CA GLY A 270 43.69 -27.58 40.97
C GLY A 270 44.48 -28.05 42.19
N ARG A 271 44.02 -27.66 43.37
CA ARG A 271 44.49 -28.23 44.64
C ARG A 271 43.74 -29.54 44.92
N ARG A 272 44.46 -30.67 44.87
CA ARG A 272 44.17 -31.92 45.59
C ARG A 272 45.50 -32.59 45.95
N PRO A 273 45.57 -33.43 47.00
CA PRO A 273 44.60 -33.71 48.06
C PRO A 273 44.81 -32.87 49.34
#